data_AF-K2LYR9-F1
#
_entry.id   AF-K2LYR9-F1
#
_cell.length_a   1.000
_cell.length_b   1.000
_cell.length_c   1.000
_cell.angle_alpha   90.00
_cell.angle_beta   90.00
_cell.angle_gamma   90.00
#
_symmetry.space_group_name_H-M   'P 1'
#
loop_
_entity.id
_entity.type
_entity.pdbx_description
1 polymer ?
#
loop_
_entity_poly.entity_id
_entity_poly.type
_entity_poly.pdbx_seq_one_letter_code
_entity_poly.pdbx_strand_id
1 'polypeptide(L)'
;YVLARHPSHGYNYSAALLEEAAQWHDVLTTSIDEGRVTTKKVVGGPGFWGLEAEIGMSRKTYFWFDFALRLFPTVPYIAKGDDDMFLRVPQYLVDLRTLPRHKTYWGSFGFYRPPFRIKFISGSCATLARDVAEKFVSYKPLQRLVRLPYSEEREPEFLSLNMDHEDVMVGRVLHEMRYKHVVFLKKSHAAFITCTEALG
;
A
#
# COMPACT_ATOMS: atom_id res chain seq x y z
N TYR A 1 12.02 -4.28 -1.08
CA TYR A 1 10.74 -5.01 -1.30
C TYR A 1 10.04 -5.33 0.02
N VAL A 2 8.71 -5.39 0.04
CA VAL A 2 7.92 -5.78 1.22
C VAL A 2 7.14 -7.06 0.92
N LEU A 3 7.48 -8.15 1.59
CA LEU A 3 6.99 -9.50 1.32
C LEU A 3 6.34 -10.12 2.57
N ALA A 4 5.55 -11.16 2.35
CA ALA A 4 4.92 -11.97 3.39
C ALA A 4 5.10 -13.46 3.09
N ARG A 5 4.65 -14.33 3.99
CA ARG A 5 4.78 -15.78 3.84
C ARG A 5 3.82 -16.28 2.77
N HIS A 6 4.33 -16.77 1.66
CA HIS A 6 3.52 -17.14 0.50
C HIS A 6 2.96 -18.58 0.61
N PRO A 7 1.70 -18.84 0.20
CA PRO A 7 1.08 -20.17 0.29
C PRO A 7 1.80 -21.26 -0.51
N SER A 8 2.50 -20.93 -1.61
CA SER A 8 3.28 -21.90 -2.40
C SER A 8 4.44 -22.54 -1.63
N HIS A 9 4.85 -21.93 -0.52
CA HIS A 9 5.92 -22.42 0.35
C HIS A 9 5.38 -22.87 1.71
N GLY A 10 4.08 -23.21 1.79
CA GLY A 10 3.43 -23.63 3.02
C GLY A 10 3.48 -22.56 4.12
N TYR A 11 3.45 -21.28 3.72
CA TYR A 11 3.60 -20.14 4.62
C TYR A 11 4.93 -20.12 5.39
N ASN A 12 6.01 -20.63 4.78
CA ASN A 12 7.38 -20.46 5.25
C ASN A 12 8.13 -19.46 4.36
N TYR A 13 9.23 -18.90 4.88
CA TYR A 13 10.18 -18.17 4.05
C TYR A 13 10.98 -19.16 3.20
N SER A 14 10.99 -18.95 1.88
CA SER A 14 11.73 -19.81 0.95
C SER A 14 13.24 -19.57 1.06
N ALA A 15 14.05 -20.57 0.69
CA ALA A 15 15.51 -20.42 0.68
C ALA A 15 15.96 -19.28 -0.25
N ALA A 16 15.33 -19.13 -1.42
CA ALA A 16 15.62 -18.06 -2.38
C ALA A 16 15.35 -16.66 -1.78
N LEU A 17 14.24 -16.50 -1.04
CA LEU A 17 13.94 -15.24 -0.35
C LEU A 17 15.01 -14.91 0.70
N LEU A 18 15.47 -15.91 1.45
CA LEU A 18 16.51 -15.72 2.47
C LEU A 18 17.85 -15.34 1.85
N GLU A 19 18.21 -15.97 0.72
CA GLU A 19 19.41 -15.66 -0.05
C GLU A 19 19.36 -14.24 -0.61
N GLU A 20 18.25 -13.84 -1.23
CA GLU A 20 18.03 -12.49 -1.76
C GLU A 20 18.13 -11.43 -0.65
N ALA A 21 17.47 -11.68 0.49
CA ALA A 21 17.53 -10.78 1.64
C ALA A 21 18.95 -10.64 2.22
N ALA A 22 19.72 -11.73 2.23
CA ALA A 22 21.11 -11.73 2.69
C ALA A 22 22.05 -11.04 1.70
N GLN A 23 21.74 -11.07 0.40
CA GLN A 23 22.56 -10.47 -0.65
C GLN A 23 22.32 -8.96 -0.80
N TRP A 24 21.06 -8.53 -0.84
CA TRP A 24 20.70 -7.17 -1.24
C TRP A 24 20.37 -6.24 -0.08
N HIS A 25 20.05 -6.79 1.10
CA HIS A 25 19.73 -6.03 2.31
C HIS A 25 18.60 -5.00 2.14
N ASP A 26 17.72 -5.21 1.17
CA ASP A 26 16.59 -4.33 0.84
C ASP A 26 15.23 -5.05 0.89
N VAL A 27 15.21 -6.29 1.40
CA VAL A 27 14.01 -7.11 1.57
C VAL A 27 13.48 -7.00 3.01
N LEU A 28 12.20 -6.66 3.13
CA LEU A 28 11.45 -6.64 4.38
C LEU A 28 10.40 -7.72 4.35
N THR A 29 10.53 -8.72 5.21
CA THR A 29 9.52 -9.77 5.36
C THR A 29 8.65 -9.50 6.58
N THR A 30 7.35 -9.74 6.43
CA THR A 30 6.39 -9.68 7.53
C THR A 30 6.07 -11.09 8.01
N SER A 31 5.64 -11.23 9.26
CA SER A 31 5.24 -12.52 9.85
C SER A 31 3.82 -12.93 9.49
N ILE A 32 3.15 -12.20 8.59
CA ILE A 32 1.79 -12.52 8.18
C ILE A 32 1.81 -13.56 7.06
N ASP A 33 0.70 -14.28 6.97
CA ASP A 33 0.41 -15.14 5.82
C ASP A 33 -0.18 -14.28 4.71
N GLU A 34 0.41 -14.41 3.53
CA GLU A 34 -0.12 -13.82 2.31
C GLU A 34 -1.45 -14.50 1.94
N GLY A 35 -2.36 -13.75 1.34
CA GLY A 35 -3.60 -14.32 0.86
C GLY A 35 -3.45 -15.16 -0.39
N ARG A 36 -4.37 -16.11 -0.61
CA ARG A 36 -4.40 -16.89 -1.84
C ARG A 36 -5.00 -16.07 -2.97
N VAL A 37 -4.32 -16.08 -4.12
CA VAL A 37 -4.89 -15.60 -5.38
C VAL A 37 -5.97 -16.57 -5.83
N THR A 38 -7.17 -16.07 -6.09
CA THR A 38 -8.34 -16.89 -6.47
C THR A 38 -8.97 -16.49 -7.80
N THR A 39 -8.46 -15.44 -8.44
CA THR A 39 -8.95 -14.98 -9.75
C THR A 39 -7.97 -15.30 -10.87
N LYS A 40 -8.37 -14.99 -12.10
CA LYS A 40 -7.54 -15.13 -13.31
C LYS A 40 -6.88 -13.81 -13.72
N LYS A 41 -6.73 -12.86 -12.80
CA LYS A 41 -6.05 -11.59 -13.09
C LYS A 41 -4.62 -11.91 -13.57
N VAL A 42 -4.14 -11.12 -14.53
CA VAL A 42 -2.77 -11.20 -15.04
C VAL A 42 -1.97 -10.01 -14.48
N VAL A 43 -0.66 -10.22 -14.29
CA VAL A 43 0.28 -9.18 -13.85
C VAL A 43 0.24 -7.99 -14.84
N GLY A 44 0.24 -6.77 -14.32
CA GLY A 44 0.05 -5.54 -15.11
C GLY A 44 -1.36 -5.31 -15.66
N GLY A 45 -2.23 -6.31 -15.67
CA GLY A 45 -3.62 -6.20 -16.13
C GLY A 45 -4.55 -5.60 -15.06
N PRO A 46 -5.68 -4.99 -15.47
CA PRO A 46 -6.72 -4.56 -14.53
C PRO A 46 -7.39 -5.78 -13.89
N GLY A 47 -7.92 -5.60 -12.68
CA GLY A 47 -8.74 -6.62 -12.01
C GLY A 47 -8.49 -6.70 -10.51
N PHE A 48 -8.99 -7.78 -9.93
CA PHE A 48 -8.97 -8.09 -8.50
C PHE A 48 -8.26 -9.43 -8.32
N TRP A 49 -7.31 -9.57 -7.38
CA TRP A 49 -6.54 -10.81 -7.18
C TRP A 49 -7.28 -11.87 -6.36
N GLY A 50 -8.35 -11.49 -5.67
CA GLY A 50 -9.08 -12.35 -4.76
C GLY A 50 -9.02 -11.79 -3.34
N LEU A 51 -10.10 -11.97 -2.58
CA LEU A 51 -10.30 -11.27 -1.32
C LEU A 51 -9.15 -11.48 -0.32
N GLU A 52 -8.69 -12.71 -0.13
CA GLU A 52 -7.56 -12.98 0.75
C GLU A 52 -6.30 -12.22 0.32
N ALA A 53 -5.99 -12.24 -0.98
CA ALA A 53 -4.80 -11.60 -1.53
C ALA A 53 -4.84 -10.08 -1.33
N GLU A 54 -6.00 -9.47 -1.53
CA GLU A 54 -6.21 -8.02 -1.30
C GLU A 54 -6.08 -7.66 0.18
N ILE A 55 -6.64 -8.49 1.08
CA ILE A 55 -6.45 -8.33 2.52
C ILE A 55 -4.96 -8.48 2.89
N GLY A 56 -4.25 -9.43 2.28
CA GLY A 56 -2.80 -9.57 2.39
C GLY A 56 -2.05 -8.29 2.01
N MET A 57 -2.36 -7.72 0.84
CA MET A 57 -1.79 -6.43 0.39
C MET A 57 -2.13 -5.28 1.34
N SER A 58 -3.36 -5.18 1.81
CA SER A 58 -3.77 -4.20 2.82
C SER A 58 -2.94 -4.28 4.09
N ARG A 59 -2.68 -5.49 4.58
CA ARG A 59 -1.84 -5.71 5.77
C ARG A 59 -0.39 -5.32 5.49
N LYS A 60 0.17 -5.73 4.34
CA LYS A 60 1.52 -5.34 3.93
C LYS A 60 1.67 -3.83 3.81
N THR A 61 0.69 -3.12 3.24
CA THR A 61 0.67 -1.66 3.14
C THR A 61 0.75 -1.01 4.52
N TYR A 62 -0.03 -1.49 5.49
CA TYR A 62 0.07 -1.01 6.87
C TYR A 62 1.47 -1.23 7.46
N PHE A 63 1.99 -2.47 7.37
CA PHE A 63 3.29 -2.80 7.97
C PHE A 63 4.44 -2.04 7.31
N TRP A 64 4.37 -1.78 6.01
CA TRP A 64 5.33 -0.95 5.30
C TRP A 64 5.42 0.45 5.92
N PHE A 65 4.30 1.15 6.09
CA PHE A 65 4.30 2.48 6.69
C PHE A 65 4.72 2.45 8.17
N ASP A 66 4.23 1.49 8.96
CA ASP A 66 4.59 1.35 10.38
C ASP A 66 6.10 1.11 10.55
N PHE A 67 6.68 0.27 9.70
CA PHE A 67 8.10 -0.02 9.69
C PHE A 67 8.94 1.16 9.21
N ALA A 68 8.58 1.76 8.07
CA ALA A 68 9.31 2.89 7.49
C ALA A 68 9.39 4.09 8.46
N LEU A 69 8.32 4.36 9.20
CA LEU A 69 8.29 5.42 10.21
C LEU A 69 9.29 5.21 11.35
N ARG A 70 9.56 3.94 11.72
CA ARG A 70 10.49 3.57 12.80
C ARG A 70 11.95 3.55 12.32
N LEU A 71 12.20 2.99 11.14
CA LEU A 71 13.56 2.88 10.60
C LEU A 71 14.10 4.19 10.04
N PHE A 72 13.23 5.01 9.46
CA PHE A 72 13.63 6.24 8.79
C PHE A 72 13.01 7.44 9.51
N PRO A 73 13.53 7.84 10.68
CA PRO A 73 12.89 8.85 11.53
C PRO A 73 12.88 10.26 10.91
N THR A 74 13.74 10.53 9.93
CA THR A 74 13.94 11.87 9.36
C THR A 74 13.40 12.06 7.95
N VAL A 75 12.87 11.00 7.30
CA VAL A 75 12.38 11.13 5.92
C VAL A 75 11.08 11.94 5.88
N PRO A 76 10.94 12.91 4.96
CA PRO A 76 9.74 13.75 4.86
C PRO A 76 8.58 13.03 4.16
N TYR A 77 8.88 12.04 3.33
CA TYR A 77 7.92 11.30 2.52
C TYR A 77 8.18 9.80 2.61
N ILE A 78 7.12 9.01 2.56
CA ILE A 78 7.17 7.55 2.45
C ILE A 78 6.28 7.16 1.26
N ALA A 79 6.84 6.41 0.33
CA ALA A 79 6.14 5.96 -0.87
C ALA A 79 5.85 4.45 -0.81
N LYS A 80 4.71 4.04 -1.33
CA LYS A 80 4.40 2.66 -1.72
C LYS A 80 4.26 2.64 -3.23
N GLY A 81 4.75 1.59 -3.89
CA GLY A 81 4.51 1.34 -5.30
C GLY A 81 4.43 -0.16 -5.56
N ASP A 82 3.75 -0.52 -6.64
CA ASP A 82 3.70 -1.90 -7.12
C ASP A 82 5.02 -2.27 -7.83
N ASP A 83 5.31 -3.57 -7.93
CA ASP A 83 6.49 -4.09 -8.61
C ASP A 83 6.32 -4.19 -10.13
N ASP A 84 5.10 -4.00 -10.64
CA ASP A 84 4.73 -3.98 -12.05
C ASP A 84 4.47 -2.56 -12.60
N MET A 85 5.13 -1.55 -12.01
CA MET A 85 5.10 -0.15 -12.45
C MET A 85 6.47 0.37 -12.91
N PHE A 86 6.46 1.41 -13.75
CA PHE A 86 7.66 2.15 -14.14
C PHE A 86 7.75 3.47 -13.37
N LEU A 87 8.83 3.63 -12.59
CA LEU A 87 9.13 4.85 -11.84
C LEU A 87 10.23 5.66 -12.53
N ARG A 88 9.90 6.87 -13.00
CA ARG A 88 10.91 7.81 -13.52
C ARG A 88 11.56 8.54 -12.34
N VAL A 89 12.52 7.88 -11.69
CA VAL A 89 13.14 8.36 -10.44
C VAL A 89 13.60 9.83 -10.50
N PRO A 90 14.31 10.32 -11.54
CA PRO A 90 14.73 11.72 -11.58
C PRO A 90 13.55 12.71 -11.56
N GLN A 91 12.47 12.42 -12.31
CA GLN A 91 11.28 13.27 -12.33
C GLN A 91 10.52 13.18 -11.00
N TYR A 92 10.39 11.98 -10.45
CA TYR A 92 9.76 11.76 -9.15
C TYR A 92 10.44 12.58 -8.04
N LEU A 93 11.78 12.61 -8.00
CA LEU A 93 12.54 13.41 -7.05
C LEU A 93 12.38 14.93 -7.26
N VAL A 94 12.27 15.39 -8.52
CA VAL A 94 11.98 16.80 -8.83
C VAL A 94 10.58 17.17 -8.32
N ASP A 95 9.58 16.34 -8.60
CA ASP A 95 8.20 16.58 -8.16
C ASP A 95 8.12 16.61 -6.63
N LEU A 96 8.76 15.67 -5.92
CA LEU A 96 8.81 15.66 -4.45
C LEU A 96 9.33 16.97 -3.82
N ARG A 97 10.27 17.67 -4.48
CA ARG A 97 10.83 18.94 -3.99
C ARG A 97 9.80 20.07 -4.03
N THR A 98 8.77 19.94 -4.85
CA THR A 98 7.68 20.93 -4.99
C THR A 98 6.51 20.68 -4.05
N LEU A 99 6.41 19.46 -3.50
CA LEU A 99 5.30 19.09 -2.63
C LEU A 99 5.47 19.68 -1.23
N PRO A 100 4.37 19.96 -0.51
CA PRO A 100 4.43 20.25 0.92
C PRO A 100 4.96 19.06 1.72
N ARG A 101 5.88 19.30 2.65
CA ARG A 101 6.46 18.25 3.51
C ARG A 101 5.51 17.70 4.56
N HIS A 102 4.35 18.32 4.72
CA HIS A 102 3.31 17.91 5.66
C HIS A 102 2.00 17.78 4.92
N LYS A 103 1.13 16.92 5.43
CA LYS A 103 -0.25 16.75 4.98
C LYS A 103 -0.40 16.23 3.56
N THR A 104 0.68 15.94 2.85
CA THR A 104 0.64 15.48 1.46
C THR A 104 0.20 14.02 1.38
N TYR A 105 -0.78 13.76 0.50
CA TYR A 105 -1.07 12.42 0.00
C TYR A 105 -1.13 12.51 -1.53
N TRP A 106 -0.09 12.00 -2.20
CA TRP A 106 0.22 12.27 -3.59
C TRP A 106 0.23 11.01 -4.46
N GLY A 107 -0.38 11.10 -5.64
CA GLY A 107 -0.31 10.07 -6.69
C GLY A 107 -1.49 10.14 -7.66
N SER A 108 -1.92 9.01 -8.22
CA SER A 108 -3.10 8.98 -9.10
C SER A 108 -4.40 9.04 -8.29
N PHE A 109 -5.16 10.12 -8.42
CA PHE A 109 -6.30 10.41 -7.55
C PHE A 109 -7.59 9.70 -7.98
N GLY A 110 -8.25 9.05 -7.02
CA GLY A 110 -9.49 8.29 -7.21
C GLY A 110 -10.60 8.62 -6.21
N PHE A 111 -11.81 8.13 -6.52
CA PHE A 111 -12.97 8.19 -5.63
C PHE A 111 -13.62 6.82 -5.49
N TYR A 112 -13.76 6.35 -4.27
CA TYR A 112 -14.57 5.19 -3.94
C TYR A 112 -15.97 5.68 -3.53
N ARG A 113 -17.04 5.06 -4.03
CA ARG A 113 -18.40 5.63 -4.01
C ARG A 113 -19.38 5.01 -2.98
N PRO A 114 -19.34 3.71 -2.64
CA PRO A 114 -20.30 3.12 -1.68
C PRO A 114 -19.65 2.71 -0.34
N PRO A 115 -20.29 2.89 0.84
CA PRO A 115 -21.54 3.62 1.12
C PRO A 115 -21.36 5.15 1.24
N PHE A 116 -20.12 5.65 1.18
CA PHE A 116 -19.81 7.08 1.17
C PHE A 116 -18.61 7.39 0.28
N ARG A 117 -18.50 8.66 -0.14
CA ARG A 117 -17.46 9.11 -1.07
C ARG A 117 -16.11 9.26 -0.36
N ILE A 118 -15.22 8.30 -0.57
CA ILE A 118 -13.85 8.31 -0.03
C ILE A 118 -12.89 8.79 -1.11
N LYS A 119 -12.00 9.72 -0.75
CA LYS A 119 -10.87 10.14 -1.57
C LYS A 119 -9.70 9.22 -1.29
N PHE A 120 -9.05 8.72 -2.34
CA PHE A 120 -7.87 7.87 -2.21
C PHE A 120 -6.86 8.15 -3.34
N ILE A 121 -5.64 7.62 -3.18
CA ILE A 121 -4.62 7.60 -4.22
C ILE A 121 -4.42 6.15 -4.62
N SER A 122 -4.50 5.85 -5.91
CA SER A 122 -4.42 4.50 -6.47
C SER A 122 -3.12 3.77 -6.12
N GLY A 123 -3.22 2.44 -5.98
CA GLY A 123 -2.17 1.55 -5.52
C GLY A 123 -0.86 1.52 -6.31
N SER A 124 -0.87 1.88 -7.61
CA SER A 124 0.32 1.77 -8.47
C SER A 124 1.54 2.52 -7.93
N CYS A 125 1.33 3.76 -7.48
CA CYS A 125 2.26 4.43 -6.58
C CYS A 125 1.55 5.54 -5.79
N ALA A 126 1.75 5.52 -4.48
CA ALA A 126 1.17 6.43 -3.52
C ALA A 126 2.25 6.95 -2.57
N THR A 127 2.29 8.26 -2.35
CA THR A 127 3.27 8.92 -1.49
C THR A 127 2.60 9.70 -0.39
N LEU A 128 2.96 9.43 0.86
CA LEU A 128 2.46 10.13 2.03
C LEU A 128 3.58 10.99 2.61
N ALA A 129 3.25 12.23 3.00
CA ALA A 129 4.06 12.95 3.96
C ALA A 129 4.09 12.19 5.28
N ARG A 130 5.19 12.36 6.03
CA ARG A 130 5.41 11.63 7.28
C ARG A 130 4.24 11.75 8.25
N ASP A 131 3.71 12.94 8.47
CA ASP A 131 2.59 13.18 9.39
C ASP A 131 1.31 12.46 8.95
N VAL A 132 1.09 12.33 7.64
CA VAL A 132 -0.04 11.57 7.08
C VAL A 132 0.14 10.08 7.35
N ALA A 133 1.35 9.55 7.12
CA ALA A 133 1.69 8.16 7.43
C ALA A 133 1.54 7.87 8.93
N GLU A 134 2.01 8.77 9.81
CA GLU A 134 1.85 8.65 11.26
C GLU A 134 0.37 8.59 11.67
N LYS A 135 -0.46 9.44 11.08
CA LYS A 135 -1.91 9.38 11.31
C LYS A 135 -2.48 8.05 10.86
N PHE A 136 -2.22 7.66 9.61
CA PHE A 136 -2.68 6.39 9.05
C PHE A 136 -2.34 5.20 9.95
N VAL A 137 -1.07 5.04 10.35
CA VAL A 137 -0.65 3.90 11.16
C VAL A 137 -1.20 3.95 12.58
N SER A 138 -1.54 5.14 13.11
CA SER A 138 -2.05 5.33 14.47
C SER A 138 -3.51 4.89 14.66
N TYR A 139 -4.25 4.62 13.58
CA TYR A 139 -5.67 4.27 13.64
C TYR A 139 -5.92 2.89 14.26
N LYS A 140 -6.36 2.87 15.52
CA LYS A 140 -6.47 1.66 16.36
C LYS A 140 -7.30 0.52 15.75
N PRO A 141 -8.46 0.75 15.10
CA PRO A 141 -9.19 -0.33 14.45
C PRO A 141 -8.37 -1.04 13.38
N LEU A 142 -7.65 -0.30 12.53
CA LEU A 142 -6.75 -0.90 11.54
C LEU A 142 -5.57 -1.61 12.21
N GLN A 143 -4.94 -1.01 13.24
CA GLN A 143 -3.85 -1.66 13.99
C GLN A 143 -4.26 -3.05 14.51
N ARG A 144 -5.51 -3.19 14.97
CA ARG A 144 -6.04 -4.48 15.42
C ARG A 144 -6.15 -5.46 14.24
N LEU A 145 -6.87 -5.07 13.19
CA LEU A 145 -7.22 -5.98 12.10
C LEU A 145 -6.00 -6.52 11.35
N VAL A 146 -4.99 -5.69 11.12
CA VAL A 146 -3.78 -6.13 10.37
C VAL A 146 -2.97 -7.22 11.07
N ARG A 147 -3.15 -7.38 12.38
CA ARG A 147 -2.49 -8.40 13.20
C ARG A 147 -3.33 -9.67 13.37
N LEU A 148 -4.59 -9.67 12.95
CA LEU A 148 -5.44 -10.85 13.00
C LEU A 148 -5.25 -11.70 11.74
N PRO A 149 -5.29 -13.03 11.85
CA PRO A 149 -5.41 -13.89 10.69
C PRO A 149 -6.76 -13.67 10.01
N TYR A 150 -6.80 -13.82 8.69
CA TYR A 150 -8.04 -13.83 7.95
C TYR A 150 -8.81 -15.14 8.20
N SER A 151 -10.14 -15.03 8.27
CA SER A 151 -11.09 -16.15 8.20
C SER A 151 -12.41 -15.63 7.61
N GLU A 152 -13.20 -16.50 6.98
CA GLU A 152 -14.52 -16.14 6.44
C GLU A 152 -15.42 -15.51 7.52
N GLU A 153 -15.39 -16.03 8.75
CA GLU A 153 -16.14 -15.48 9.88
C GLU A 153 -15.79 -14.02 10.20
N ARG A 154 -14.53 -13.62 9.97
CA ARG A 154 -14.03 -12.26 10.23
C ARG A 154 -14.06 -11.36 9.01
N GLU A 155 -14.41 -11.87 7.83
CA GLU A 155 -14.46 -11.11 6.59
C GLU A 155 -15.17 -9.75 6.75
N PRO A 156 -16.35 -9.66 7.40
CA PRO A 156 -17.02 -8.38 7.59
C PRO A 156 -16.19 -7.33 8.34
N GLU A 157 -15.31 -7.75 9.26
CA GLU A 157 -14.41 -6.84 9.97
C GLU A 157 -13.38 -6.23 9.01
N PHE A 158 -12.78 -7.04 8.12
CA PHE A 158 -11.81 -6.56 7.13
C PHE A 158 -12.46 -5.64 6.10
N LEU A 159 -13.63 -6.03 5.59
CA LEU A 159 -14.40 -5.22 4.63
C LEU A 159 -14.88 -3.90 5.24
N SER A 160 -15.11 -3.85 6.56
CA SER A 160 -15.54 -2.64 7.26
C SER A 160 -14.56 -1.47 7.09
N LEU A 161 -13.28 -1.74 6.82
CA LEU A 161 -12.23 -0.74 6.52
C LEU A 161 -11.73 -0.80 5.08
N ASN A 162 -12.47 -1.45 4.17
CA ASN A 162 -12.09 -1.62 2.78
C ASN A 162 -10.76 -2.36 2.56
N MET A 163 -10.41 -3.31 3.45
CA MET A 163 -9.14 -4.05 3.32
C MET A 163 -9.09 -4.99 2.10
N ASP A 164 -10.19 -5.12 1.36
CA ASP A 164 -10.28 -5.75 0.04
C ASP A 164 -9.75 -4.86 -1.11
N HIS A 165 -9.34 -3.62 -0.82
CA HIS A 165 -8.69 -2.70 -1.76
C HIS A 165 -7.68 -1.84 -0.97
N GLU A 166 -6.38 -2.11 -1.08
CA GLU A 166 -5.39 -1.53 -0.16
C GLU A 166 -5.27 -0.01 -0.26
N ASP A 167 -5.43 0.52 -1.47
CA ASP A 167 -5.39 1.94 -1.75
C ASP A 167 -6.63 2.69 -1.22
N VAL A 168 -7.82 2.09 -1.37
CA VAL A 168 -9.06 2.59 -0.78
C VAL A 168 -8.98 2.53 0.75
N MET A 169 -8.39 1.49 1.34
CA MET A 169 -8.22 1.35 2.79
C MET A 169 -7.40 2.50 3.39
N VAL A 170 -6.33 2.94 2.73
CA VAL A 170 -5.56 4.12 3.18
C VAL A 170 -6.45 5.37 3.21
N GLY A 171 -7.19 5.62 2.12
CA GLY A 171 -8.16 6.72 2.05
C GLY A 171 -9.27 6.61 3.10
N ARG A 172 -9.79 5.40 3.33
CA ARG A 172 -10.84 5.09 4.31
C ARG A 172 -10.39 5.42 5.72
N VAL A 173 -9.20 4.98 6.12
CA VAL A 173 -8.65 5.24 7.45
C VAL A 173 -8.46 6.73 7.69
N LEU A 174 -7.90 7.45 6.72
CA LEU A 174 -7.73 8.91 6.84
C LEU A 174 -9.08 9.64 6.93
N HIS A 175 -10.11 9.13 6.24
CA HIS A 175 -11.48 9.63 6.34
C HIS A 175 -12.09 9.40 7.73
N GLU A 176 -12.00 8.19 8.28
CA GLU A 176 -12.52 7.84 9.61
C GLU A 176 -11.85 8.65 10.72
N MET A 177 -10.55 8.89 10.60
CA MET A 177 -9.80 9.76 11.50
C MET A 177 -10.19 11.23 11.40
N ARG A 178 -11.05 11.60 10.44
CA ARG A 178 -11.44 12.97 10.13
C ARG A 178 -10.23 13.88 9.98
N TYR A 179 -9.16 13.39 9.33
CA TYR A 179 -7.94 14.17 9.18
C TYR A 179 -8.13 15.27 8.12
N LYS A 180 -8.79 16.37 8.52
CA LYS A 180 -9.21 17.47 7.64
C LYS A 180 -8.08 18.17 6.90
N HIS A 181 -6.85 17.97 7.36
CA HIS A 181 -5.70 18.66 6.84
C HIS A 181 -5.00 17.94 5.70
N VAL A 182 -5.33 16.67 5.41
CA VAL A 182 -4.71 15.96 4.29
C VAL A 182 -5.04 16.64 2.97
N VAL A 183 -4.00 16.89 2.18
CA VAL A 183 -4.07 17.49 0.85
C VAL A 183 -3.80 16.38 -0.15
N PHE A 184 -4.82 16.03 -0.92
CA PHE A 184 -4.71 15.10 -2.03
C PHE A 184 -4.13 15.82 -3.24
N LEU A 185 -2.97 15.37 -3.71
CA LEU A 185 -2.28 15.95 -4.84
C LEU A 185 -2.22 14.93 -5.98
N LYS A 186 -2.58 15.36 -7.19
CA LYS A 186 -2.54 14.50 -8.37
C LYS A 186 -1.11 14.44 -8.94
N LYS A 187 -0.68 13.26 -9.39
CA LYS A 187 0.59 13.10 -10.11
C LYS A 187 0.63 13.90 -11.42
N SER A 188 1.83 14.34 -11.81
CA SER A 188 2.12 14.62 -13.21
C SER A 188 2.20 13.28 -13.97
N HIS A 189 1.81 13.23 -15.24
CA HIS A 189 1.88 11.99 -16.03
C HIS A 189 3.32 11.47 -16.20
N ALA A 190 4.34 12.27 -15.87
CA ALA A 190 5.75 11.98 -16.11
C ALA A 190 6.46 11.28 -14.94
N ALA A 191 5.88 11.23 -13.73
CA ALA A 191 6.57 10.71 -12.54
C ALA A 191 6.58 9.18 -12.46
N PHE A 192 5.44 8.54 -12.75
CA PHE A 192 5.30 7.09 -12.80
C PHE A 192 4.06 6.68 -13.60
N ILE A 193 4.11 5.51 -14.22
CA ILE A 193 3.07 4.93 -15.07
C ILE A 193 2.98 3.42 -14.82
N THR A 194 1.78 2.85 -14.94
CA THR A 194 1.63 1.38 -14.90
C THR A 194 2.18 0.78 -16.19
N CYS A 195 2.60 -0.49 -16.19
CA CYS A 195 3.09 -1.16 -17.40
C CYS A 195 2.12 -1.06 -18.59
N THR A 196 0.81 -1.03 -18.34
CA THR A 196 -0.23 -0.82 -19.35
C THR A 196 -0.24 0.58 -19.96
N GLU A 197 0.13 1.62 -19.20
CA GLU A 197 0.24 3.00 -19.67
C GLU A 197 1.58 3.24 -20.41
N ALA A 198 2.61 2.43 -20.16
CA ALA A 198 3.95 2.59 -20.74
C ALA A 198 4.10 2.04 -22.17
N LEU A 199 3.18 1.18 -22.59
CA LEU A 199 3.19 0.50 -23.89
C LEU A 199 2.26 1.15 -24.94
N GLY A 200 1.68 2.32 -24.61
CA GLY A 200 0.78 3.09 -25.47
C GLY A 200 1.46 4.25 -26.18
#